data_AF-A0A4D4JGL3-F1
#
_entry.id   AF-A0A4D4JGL3-F1
#
_cell.length_a   1.000
_cell.length_b   1.000
_cell.length_c   1.000
_cell.angle_alpha   90.00
_cell.angle_beta   90.00
_cell.angle_gamma   90.00
#
_symmetry.space_group_name_H-M   'P 1'
#
loop_
_entity.id
_entity.type
_entity.pdbx_description
1 polymer ?
#
loop_
_entity_poly.entity_id
_entity_poly.type
_entity_poly.pdbx_seq_one_letter_code
_entity_poly.pdbx_strand_id
1 'polypeptide(L)'
;MARSTRNNGTRNPNGASSIYQDKHGKWHGRVTVGVRDDGRPDRRHVRGKTKTEVVQKVRELERQRDAGRVKKPGRSWTVEKWLGHWLDNIAGPSVRRST
;
A
#
# COMPACT_ATOMS: atom_id res chain seq x y z
N MET A 1 -27.21 2.88 -3.45
CA MET A 1 -27.32 2.63 -1.99
C MET A 1 -27.09 3.93 -1.24
N ALA A 2 -28.09 4.38 -0.47
CA ALA A 2 -28.05 5.65 0.25
C ALA A 2 -27.07 5.57 1.44
N ARG A 3 -26.17 6.55 1.56
CA ARG A 3 -25.17 6.62 2.63
C ARG A 3 -25.86 7.14 3.89
N SER A 4 -26.07 6.26 4.88
CA SER A 4 -26.52 6.63 6.22
C SER A 4 -25.64 7.75 6.79
N THR A 5 -26.27 8.87 7.17
CA THR A 5 -25.67 9.97 7.93
C THR A 5 -25.42 9.48 9.35
N ARG A 6 -24.17 9.10 9.66
CA ARG A 6 -23.79 8.63 11.00
C ARG A 6 -23.52 9.80 11.93
N ASN A 7 -23.82 9.62 13.22
CA ASN A 7 -23.51 10.60 14.27
C ASN A 7 -22.00 10.91 14.31
N ASN A 8 -21.70 12.20 14.37
CA ASN A 8 -20.36 12.75 14.37
C ASN A 8 -19.71 12.46 15.74
N GLY A 9 -18.87 11.43 15.83
CA GLY A 9 -18.19 11.06 17.09
C GLY A 9 -17.84 9.58 17.23
N THR A 10 -18.46 8.69 16.46
CA THR A 10 -18.14 7.25 16.49
C THR A 10 -16.93 6.95 15.61
N ARG A 11 -16.04 6.06 16.07
CA ARG A 11 -14.86 5.59 15.33
C ARG A 11 -15.26 5.11 13.93
N ASN A 12 -14.50 5.54 12.92
CA ASN A 12 -14.72 5.09 11.54
C ASN A 12 -14.60 3.55 11.45
N PRO A 13 -15.42 2.88 10.62
CA PRO A 13 -15.38 1.43 10.53
C PRO A 13 -14.00 0.96 10.07
N ASN A 14 -13.63 -0.25 10.50
CA ASN A 14 -12.34 -0.83 10.16
C ASN A 14 -12.17 -0.89 8.63
N GLY A 15 -11.01 -0.44 8.14
CA GLY A 15 -10.72 -0.36 6.71
C GLY A 15 -11.21 0.92 6.01
N ALA A 16 -11.97 1.80 6.69
CA ALA A 16 -12.37 3.08 6.11
C ALA A 16 -11.17 4.01 5.89
N SER A 17 -11.21 4.76 4.78
CA SER A 17 -10.25 5.81 4.50
C SER A 17 -10.45 7.01 5.43
N SER A 18 -9.36 7.72 5.73
CA SER A 18 -9.37 8.92 6.57
C SER A 18 -8.73 10.09 5.84
N ILE A 19 -9.39 11.24 5.81
CA ILE A 19 -8.88 12.48 5.21
C ILE A 19 -8.85 13.56 6.28
N TYR A 20 -7.70 14.21 6.46
CA TYR A 20 -7.50 15.28 7.42
C TYR A 20 -6.49 16.31 6.91
N GLN A 21 -6.52 17.51 7.50
CA GLN A 21 -5.57 18.57 7.22
C GLN A 21 -4.53 18.64 8.34
N ASP A 22 -3.26 18.89 8.02
CA ASP A 22 -2.23 19.16 9.02
C ASP A 22 -2.27 20.62 9.51
N LYS A 23 -1.46 20.92 10.52
CA LYS A 23 -1.29 22.28 11.07
C LYS A 23 -0.68 23.30 10.08
N HIS A 24 -0.09 22.82 8.99
CA HIS A 24 0.54 23.61 7.94
C HIS A 24 -0.38 23.77 6.71
N GLY A 25 -1.64 23.33 6.80
CA GLY A 25 -2.63 23.44 5.72
C GLY A 25 -2.58 22.35 4.66
N LYS A 26 -1.67 21.36 4.76
CA LYS A 26 -1.55 20.26 3.80
C LYS A 26 -2.58 19.18 4.07
N TRP A 27 -3.15 18.64 3.00
CA TRP A 27 -4.15 17.59 3.09
C TRP A 27 -3.49 16.21 3.04
N HIS A 28 -3.99 15.31 3.88
CA HIS A 28 -3.54 13.94 4.02
C HIS A 28 -4.71 12.96 3.88
N GLY A 29 -4.52 11.92 3.09
CA GLY A 29 -5.43 10.79 2.98
C GLY A 29 -4.71 9.51 3.38
N ARG A 30 -5.34 8.67 4.20
CA ARG A 30 -4.86 7.30 4.48
C ARG A 30 -5.90 6.30 4.00
N VAL A 31 -5.45 5.33 3.21
CA VAL A 31 -6.32 4.29 2.62
C VAL A 31 -5.72 2.93 2.91
N THR A 32 -6.51 2.02 3.47
CA THR A 32 -6.13 0.62 3.59
C THR A 32 -6.51 -0.08 2.30
N VAL A 33 -5.51 -0.57 1.57
CA VAL A 33 -5.67 -1.08 0.21
C VAL A 33 -5.63 -2.61 0.17
N GLY A 34 -5.16 -3.26 1.24
CA GLY A 34 -5.15 -4.71 1.36
C GLY A 34 -4.38 -5.16 2.59
N VAL A 35 -3.96 -6.43 2.57
CA VAL A 35 -3.06 -7.02 3.56
C VAL A 35 -1.78 -7.39 2.82
N ARG A 36 -0.64 -7.12 3.45
CA ARG A 36 0.69 -7.46 2.95
C ARG A 36 0.97 -8.95 3.18
N ASP A 37 2.02 -9.46 2.54
CA ASP A 37 2.44 -10.86 2.73
C ASP A 37 2.86 -11.15 4.18
N ASP A 38 3.26 -10.12 4.96
CA ASP A 38 3.57 -10.19 6.39
C ASP A 38 2.32 -10.18 7.30
N GLY A 39 1.11 -10.21 6.73
CA GLY A 39 -0.16 -10.16 7.46
C GLY A 39 -0.56 -8.77 7.96
N ARG A 40 0.26 -7.73 7.75
CA ARG A 40 -0.05 -6.36 8.19
C ARG A 40 -0.91 -5.63 7.15
N PRO A 41 -1.82 -4.71 7.57
CA PRO A 41 -2.59 -3.91 6.62
C PRO A 41 -1.70 -3.00 5.75
N ASP A 42 -1.88 -3.03 4.42
CA ASP A 42 -1.24 -2.08 3.52
C ASP A 42 -1.96 -0.73 3.55
N ARG A 43 -1.58 0.14 4.50
CA ARG A 43 -2.03 1.53 4.58
C ARG A 43 -1.17 2.44 3.72
N ARG A 44 -1.76 2.97 2.65
CA ARG A 44 -1.14 3.99 1.79
C ARG A 44 -1.44 5.39 2.26
N HIS A 45 -0.44 6.25 2.15
CA HIS A 45 -0.54 7.67 2.44
C HIS A 45 -0.53 8.48 1.15
N VAL A 46 -1.50 9.37 0.99
CA VAL A 46 -1.54 10.36 -0.08
C VAL A 46 -1.52 11.76 0.52
N ARG A 47 -0.86 12.68 -0.18
CA ARG A 47 -0.72 14.09 0.22
C ARG A 47 -1.17 14.99 -0.93
N GLY A 48 -1.69 16.16 -0.61
CA GLY A 48 -2.10 17.16 -1.59
C GLY A 48 -2.17 18.55 -1.00
N LYS A 49 -2.25 19.56 -1.86
CA LYS A 49 -2.40 20.95 -1.43
C LYS A 49 -3.86 21.28 -1.12
N THR A 50 -4.80 20.61 -1.80
CA THR A 50 -6.23 20.85 -1.64
C THR A 50 -6.96 19.60 -1.15
N LYS A 51 -8.10 19.81 -0.48
CA LYS A 51 -9.00 18.73 -0.05
C LYS A 51 -9.45 17.88 -1.24
N THR A 52 -9.86 18.53 -2.32
CA THR A 52 -10.41 17.88 -3.52
C THR A 52 -9.39 16.95 -4.16
N GLU A 53 -8.14 17.39 -4.28
CA GLU A 53 -7.04 16.58 -4.83
C GLU A 53 -6.84 15.31 -4.00
N VAL A 54 -6.83 15.42 -2.67
CA VAL A 54 -6.67 14.27 -1.78
C VAL A 54 -7.88 13.34 -1.83
N VAL A 55 -9.10 13.88 -1.89
CA VAL A 55 -10.34 13.09 -2.04
C VAL A 55 -10.31 12.29 -3.35
N GLN A 56 -9.89 12.90 -4.46
CA GLN A 56 -9.76 12.21 -5.74
C GLN A 56 -8.72 11.09 -5.68
N LYS A 57 -7.53 11.36 -5.11
CA LYS A 57 -6.49 10.34 -4.91
C LYS A 57 -6.95 9.18 -4.02
N VAL A 58 -7.70 9.48 -2.96
CA VAL A 58 -8.28 8.45 -2.08
C VAL A 58 -9.28 7.59 -2.83
N ARG A 59 -10.21 8.20 -3.58
CA ARG A 59 -11.20 7.46 -4.40
C ARG A 59 -10.53 6.61 -5.46
N GLU A 60 -9.44 7.08 -6.05
CA GLU A 60 -8.68 6.30 -7.03
C GLU A 60 -8.05 5.06 -6.39
N LEU A 61 -7.44 5.19 -5.21
CA LEU A 61 -6.90 4.05 -4.48
C LEU A 61 -8.00 3.06 -4.04
N GLU A 62 -9.17 3.55 -3.65
CA GLU A 62 -10.34 2.71 -3.34
C GLU A 62 -10.81 1.95 -4.57
N ARG A 63 -10.90 2.59 -5.74
CA ARG A 63 -11.25 1.92 -7.00
C ARG A 63 -10.21 0.87 -7.40
N GLN A 64 -8.92 1.16 -7.24
CA GLN A 64 -7.86 0.18 -7.52
C GLN A 64 -7.91 -1.01 -6.57
N ARG A 65 -8.26 -0.79 -5.31
CA ARG A 65 -8.55 -1.85 -4.33
C ARG A 65 -9.72 -2.71 -4.80
N ASP A 66 -10.84 -2.09 -5.09
CA ASP A 66 -12.07 -2.80 -5.44
C ASP A 66 -11.91 -3.57 -6.76
N ALA A 67 -11.06 -3.09 -7.67
CA ALA A 67 -10.69 -3.76 -8.91
C ALA A 67 -9.59 -4.84 -8.76
N GLY A 68 -9.02 -5.04 -7.57
CA GLY A 68 -7.94 -6.00 -7.33
C GLY A 68 -6.60 -5.65 -8.02
N ARG A 69 -6.46 -4.45 -8.60
CA ARG A 69 -5.27 -4.00 -9.35
C ARG A 69 -4.25 -3.26 -8.49
N VAL A 70 -4.33 -3.47 -7.19
CA VAL A 70 -3.42 -2.84 -6.23
C VAL A 70 -2.03 -3.40 -6.46
N LYS A 71 -1.08 -2.54 -6.85
CA LYS A 71 0.34 -2.94 -6.91
C LYS A 71 0.73 -3.52 -5.56
N LYS A 72 1.09 -4.80 -5.47
CA LYS A 72 1.48 -5.38 -4.18
C LYS A 72 2.64 -4.59 -3.57
N PRO A 73 2.59 -4.29 -2.27
CA PRO A 73 3.72 -3.68 -1.57
C PRO A 73 4.86 -4.71 -1.49
N GLY A 74 6.03 -4.34 -2.00
CA GLY A 74 7.17 -5.25 -2.14
C GLY A 74 7.57 -5.36 -3.60
N ARG A 75 8.86 -5.19 -3.88
CA ARG A 75 9.40 -5.40 -5.23
C ARG A 75 9.33 -6.90 -5.50
N SER A 76 8.41 -7.34 -6.35
CA SER A 76 8.43 -8.71 -6.86
C SER A 76 9.79 -8.95 -7.50
N TRP A 77 10.60 -9.83 -6.92
CA TRP A 77 11.83 -10.26 -7.56
C TRP A 77 11.45 -11.06 -8.81
N THR A 78 12.08 -10.76 -9.94
CA THR A 78 12.01 -11.66 -11.09
C THR A 78 12.78 -12.93 -10.75
N VAL A 79 12.38 -14.06 -11.34
CA VAL A 79 13.09 -15.35 -11.17
C VAL A 79 14.57 -15.19 -11.52
N GLU A 80 14.86 -14.45 -12.59
CA GLU A 80 16.22 -14.08 -12.99
C GLU A 80 17.00 -13.39 -11.87
N LYS A 81 16.42 -12.36 -11.25
CA LYS A 81 17.09 -11.62 -10.18
C LYS A 81 17.29 -12.50 -8.94
N TRP A 82 16.34 -13.38 -8.64
CA TRP A 82 16.42 -14.32 -7.52
C TRP A 82 17.52 -15.37 -7.76
N LEU A 83 17.59 -15.92 -8.98
CA LEU A 83 18.63 -16.87 -9.38
C LEU A 83 20.03 -16.25 -9.32
N GLY A 84 20.19 -15.01 -9.79
CA GLY A 84 21.47 -14.29 -9.67
C GLY A 84 21.93 -14.15 -8.22
N HIS A 85 21.02 -13.71 -7.33
CA HIS A 85 21.36 -13.60 -5.91
C HIS A 85 21.67 -14.95 -5.25
N TRP A 86 20.94 -16.01 -5.60
CA TRP A 86 21.19 -17.37 -5.10
C TRP A 86 22.57 -17.87 -5.52
N LEU A 87 22.95 -17.68 -6.79
CA LEU A 87 24.25 -18.09 -7.30
C LEU A 87 25.39 -17.37 -6.57
N ASP A 88 25.27 -16.05 -6.43
CA ASP A 88 26.33 -15.20 -5.88
C ASP A 88 26.49 -15.32 -4.36
N ASN A 89 25.38 -15.51 -3.62
CA ASN A 89 25.38 -15.38 -2.16
C ASN A 89 25.17 -16.70 -1.42
N ILE A 90 24.63 -17.73 -2.09
CA ILE A 90 24.27 -19.02 -1.47
C ILE A 90 25.08 -20.17 -2.07
N ALA A 91 25.19 -20.25 -3.41
CA ALA A 91 25.89 -21.35 -4.08
C ALA A 91 27.41 -21.15 -4.22
N GLY A 92 27.86 -19.90 -4.39
CA GLY A 92 29.27 -19.53 -4.57
C GLY A 92 30.27 -20.13 -3.55
N PRO A 93 29.94 -20.21 -2.24
CA PRO A 93 30.84 -20.81 -1.26
C PRO A 93 30.95 -22.35 -1.32
N SER A 94 30.04 -23.03 -2.01
CA SER A 94 29.90 -24.50 -1.96
C SER A 94 30.47 -25.26 -3.16
N VAL A 95 30.99 -24.56 -4.18
CA VAL A 95 31.52 -25.22 -5.39
C VAL A 95 33.03 -25.37 -5.26
N ARG A 96 33.47 -26.53 -4.75
CA ARG A 96 34.88 -26.94 -4.83
C ARG A 96 35.20 -27.30 -6.27
N ARG A 97 36.27 -26.72 -6.83
CA ARG A 97 36.80 -27.08 -8.14
C ARG A 97 37.25 -28.54 -8.11
N SER A 98 36.53 -29.44 -8.77
CA SER A 98 37.03 -30.78 -9.08
C SER A 98 37.91 -30.65 -10.32
N THR A 99 39.20 -30.96 -10.18
CA THR A 99 40.13 -31.13 -11.31
C THR A 99 40.21 -32.60 -11.65
#